data_AF-A0A420CQ86-F1
#
_entry.id   AF-A0A420CQ86-F1
#
_cell.length_a   1.000
_cell.length_b   1.000
_cell.length_c   1.000
_cell.angle_alpha   90.00
_cell.angle_beta   90.00
_cell.angle_gamma   90.00
#
_symmetry.space_group_name_H-M   'P 1'
#
loop_
_entity.id
_entity.type
_entity.pdbx_description
1 polymer ?
#
loop_
_entity_poly.entity_id
_entity_poly.type
_entity_poly.pdbx_seq_one_letter_code
_entity_poly.pdbx_strand_id
1 'polypeptide(L)'
;MKPTQHQIDEYSLLNPLFDSLLREIKELSKKKPDEKLNVFKGNTINKVLARVKDLLINETTDEFLEIIDIDTLPSNSDVVFIMVQFETALKKFYYKHTTGENWTINREWDIEDDE
;
A
#
# COMPACT_ATOMS: atom_id res chain seq x y z
N MET A 1 -15.98 8.07 8.73
CA MET A 1 -14.95 8.82 9.46
C MET A 1 -14.01 9.40 8.44
N LYS A 2 -13.67 10.68 8.57
CA LYS A 2 -12.69 11.36 7.72
C LYS A 2 -11.28 11.05 8.25
N PRO A 3 -10.21 11.14 7.43
CA PRO A 3 -8.85 10.95 7.92
C PRO A 3 -8.39 12.15 8.74
N THR A 4 -7.61 11.87 9.77
CA THR A 4 -6.85 12.88 10.53
C THR A 4 -5.65 13.39 9.73
N GLN A 5 -5.09 14.55 10.11
CA GLN A 5 -3.85 15.07 9.50
C GLN A 5 -2.70 14.06 9.57
N HIS A 6 -2.55 13.35 10.69
CA HIS A 6 -1.53 12.31 10.84
C HIS A 6 -1.71 11.17 9.83
N GLN A 7 -2.95 10.73 9.55
CA GLN A 7 -3.21 9.70 8.54
C GLN A 7 -2.91 10.20 7.12
N ILE A 8 -3.16 11.47 6.85
CA ILE A 8 -2.83 12.12 5.57
C ILE A 8 -1.30 12.17 5.38
N ASP A 9 -0.56 12.54 6.42
CA ASP A 9 0.91 12.59 6.40
C ASP A 9 1.50 11.19 6.22
N GLU A 10 0.99 10.18 6.95
CA GLU A 10 1.38 8.79 6.78
C GLU A 10 1.08 8.29 5.36
N TYR A 11 -0.09 8.58 4.79
CA TYR A 11 -0.40 8.24 3.40
C TYR A 11 0.58 8.89 2.42
N SER A 12 0.85 10.19 2.60
CA SER A 12 1.73 10.97 1.72
C SER A 12 3.17 10.48 1.75
N LEU A 13 3.61 9.92 2.87
CA LEU A 13 4.90 9.23 3.01
C LEU A 13 4.88 7.82 2.41
N LEU A 14 3.89 7.01 2.78
CA LEU A 14 3.87 5.58 2.49
C LEU A 14 3.52 5.28 1.03
N ASN A 15 2.59 6.02 0.41
CA ASN A 15 2.14 5.76 -0.95
C ASN A 15 3.29 5.79 -1.99
N PRO A 16 4.14 6.83 -2.07
CA PRO A 16 5.26 6.83 -3.02
C PRO A 16 6.33 5.78 -2.72
N LEU A 17 6.60 5.48 -1.43
CA LEU A 17 7.53 4.42 -1.04
C LEU A 17 7.02 3.04 -1.48
N PHE A 18 5.74 2.78 -1.22
CA PHE A 18 5.05 1.57 -1.62
C PHE A 18 5.07 1.40 -3.15
N ASP A 19 4.73 2.44 -3.91
CA ASP A 19 4.73 2.42 -5.38
C ASP A 19 6.12 2.12 -5.96
N SER A 20 7.17 2.65 -5.34
CA SER A 20 8.56 2.38 -5.74
C SER A 20 8.92 0.90 -5.55
N LEU A 21 8.62 0.35 -4.38
CA LEU A 21 8.86 -1.07 -4.08
C LEU A 21 8.04 -1.99 -5.00
N LEU A 22 6.77 -1.68 -5.20
CA LEU A 22 5.90 -2.47 -6.08
C LEU A 22 6.42 -2.47 -7.52
N ARG A 23 6.92 -1.33 -8.01
CA ARG A 23 7.56 -1.26 -9.34
C ARG A 23 8.79 -2.16 -9.41
N GLU A 24 9.67 -2.13 -8.42
CA GLU A 24 10.85 -3.00 -8.38
C GLU A 24 10.45 -4.48 -8.41
N ILE A 25 9.50 -4.90 -7.55
CA ILE A 25 9.06 -6.30 -7.48
C ILE A 25 8.32 -6.71 -8.77
N LYS A 26 7.51 -5.84 -9.39
CA LYS A 26 6.92 -6.10 -10.71
C LYS A 26 8.00 -6.36 -11.76
N GLU A 27 9.10 -5.63 -11.76
CA GLU A 27 10.22 -5.86 -12.68
C GLU A 27 10.99 -7.16 -12.40
N LEU A 28 11.16 -7.54 -11.13
CA LEU A 28 11.76 -8.83 -10.77
C LEU A 28 10.85 -10.00 -11.16
N SER A 29 9.56 -9.89 -10.86
CA SER A 29 8.55 -10.91 -11.18
C SER A 29 8.44 -11.14 -12.69
N LYS A 30 8.50 -10.10 -13.52
CA LYS A 30 8.54 -10.24 -14.99
C LYS A 30 9.74 -11.05 -15.47
N LYS A 31 10.90 -10.91 -14.82
CA LYS A 31 12.15 -11.58 -15.23
C LYS A 31 12.24 -13.00 -14.66
N LYS A 32 11.79 -13.18 -13.44
CA LYS A 32 11.96 -14.39 -12.64
C LYS A 32 10.76 -14.54 -11.68
N PRO A 33 9.58 -14.92 -12.19
CA PRO A 33 8.35 -14.97 -11.40
C PRO A 33 8.46 -15.97 -10.25
N ASP A 34 9.01 -17.16 -10.53
CA ASP A 34 9.11 -18.28 -9.58
C ASP A 34 10.35 -18.21 -8.65
N GLU A 35 11.21 -17.19 -8.80
CA GLU A 35 12.38 -17.03 -7.93
C GLU A 35 11.92 -16.58 -6.55
N LYS A 36 12.42 -17.26 -5.51
CA LYS A 36 12.15 -16.93 -4.11
C LYS A 36 12.63 -15.51 -3.79
N LEU A 37 11.77 -14.74 -3.13
CA LEU A 37 12.14 -13.44 -2.61
C LEU A 37 13.19 -13.61 -1.51
N ASN A 38 14.24 -12.79 -1.54
CA ASN A 38 15.21 -12.81 -0.45
C ASN A 38 14.66 -12.15 0.82
N VAL A 39 15.12 -12.63 1.98
CA VAL A 39 14.69 -12.20 3.31
C VAL A 39 14.85 -10.70 3.53
N PHE A 40 15.95 -10.10 3.04
CA PHE A 40 16.21 -8.66 3.20
C PHE A 40 15.14 -7.80 2.49
N LYS A 41 14.81 -8.14 1.24
CA LYS A 41 13.77 -7.45 0.47
C LYS A 41 12.40 -7.66 1.11
N GLY A 42 12.07 -8.89 1.50
CA GLY A 42 10.81 -9.19 2.16
C GLY A 42 10.63 -8.42 3.47
N ASN A 43 11.65 -8.38 4.33
CA ASN A 43 11.61 -7.57 5.56
C ASN A 43 11.46 -6.07 5.29
N THR A 44 12.08 -5.56 4.22
CA THR A 44 11.94 -4.16 3.81
C THR A 44 10.53 -3.85 3.36
N ILE A 45 9.92 -4.73 2.55
CA ILE A 45 8.54 -4.58 2.10
C ILE A 45 7.57 -4.67 3.29
N ASN A 46 7.75 -5.65 4.19
CA ASN A 46 6.89 -5.83 5.36
C ASN A 46 6.86 -4.61 6.29
N LYS A 47 7.95 -3.85 6.42
CA LYS A 47 7.94 -2.58 7.18
C LYS A 47 6.97 -1.56 6.60
N VAL A 48 6.85 -1.51 5.28
CA VAL A 48 5.90 -0.62 4.58
C VAL A 48 4.50 -1.20 4.66
N LEU A 49 4.31 -2.49 4.38
CA LEU A 49 3.00 -3.14 4.43
C LEU A 49 2.35 -3.05 5.82
N ALA A 50 3.13 -3.24 6.89
CA ALA A 50 2.61 -3.13 8.25
C ALA A 50 2.05 -1.72 8.53
N ARG A 51 2.79 -0.66 8.17
CA ARG A 51 2.33 0.72 8.35
C ARG A 51 1.14 1.08 7.47
N VAL A 52 1.10 0.56 6.23
CA VAL A 52 -0.06 0.73 5.37
C VAL A 52 -1.28 0.00 5.94
N LYS A 53 -1.10 -1.19 6.51
CA LYS A 53 -2.18 -1.92 7.18
C LYS A 53 -2.72 -1.12 8.38
N ASP A 54 -1.83 -0.61 9.22
CA ASP A 54 -2.21 0.24 10.36
C ASP A 54 -2.98 1.50 9.92
N LEU A 55 -2.52 2.17 8.86
CA LEU A 55 -3.22 3.31 8.25
C LEU A 55 -4.67 2.95 7.84
N LEU A 56 -4.87 1.73 7.35
CA LEU A 56 -6.12 1.26 6.77
C LEU A 56 -6.99 0.44 7.74
N ILE A 57 -6.61 0.34 9.02
CA ILE A 57 -7.28 -0.54 10.01
C ILE A 57 -8.78 -0.28 10.17
N ASN A 58 -9.23 0.96 9.91
CA ASN A 58 -10.64 1.36 9.98
C ASN A 58 -11.35 1.33 8.61
N GLU A 59 -10.67 0.88 7.56
CA GLU A 59 -11.25 0.69 6.24
C GLU A 59 -11.72 -0.75 6.05
N THR A 60 -12.79 -0.94 5.28
CA THR A 60 -13.32 -2.29 4.98
C THR A 60 -12.34 -3.15 4.18
N THR A 61 -11.22 -2.60 3.72
CA THR A 61 -10.20 -3.32 2.97
C THR A 61 -9.21 -4.05 3.87
N ASP A 62 -9.07 -3.65 5.14
CA ASP A 62 -8.09 -4.24 6.07
C ASP A 62 -8.18 -5.76 6.18
N GLU A 63 -9.39 -6.31 6.14
CA GLU A 63 -9.64 -7.76 6.24
C GLU A 63 -8.99 -8.58 5.13
N PHE A 64 -8.59 -7.95 4.02
CA PHE A 64 -7.93 -8.58 2.88
C PHE A 64 -6.41 -8.33 2.84
N LEU A 65 -5.87 -7.57 3.78
CA LEU A 65 -4.46 -7.17 3.78
C LEU A 65 -3.61 -8.10 4.63
N GLU A 66 -2.78 -8.91 3.98
CA GLU A 66 -1.83 -9.80 4.64
C GLU A 66 -0.39 -9.38 4.34
N ILE A 67 0.44 -9.26 5.37
CA ILE A 67 1.88 -9.05 5.18
C ILE A 67 2.53 -10.32 4.63
N ILE A 68 3.73 -10.18 4.07
CA ILE A 68 4.45 -11.30 3.47
C ILE A 68 4.93 -12.24 4.58
N ASP A 69 4.57 -13.51 4.51
CA ASP A 69 5.19 -14.55 5.33
C ASP A 69 6.57 -14.87 4.77
N ILE A 70 7.63 -14.43 5.46
CA ILE A 70 9.02 -14.60 5.01
C ILE A 70 9.50 -16.05 5.16
N ASP A 71 8.93 -16.81 6.10
CA ASP A 71 9.34 -18.18 6.39
C ASP A 71 8.82 -19.15 5.31
N THR A 72 7.70 -18.81 4.68
CA THR A 72 7.17 -19.56 3.52
C THR A 72 7.95 -19.32 2.23
N LEU A 73 8.91 -18.39 2.22
CA LEU A 73 9.76 -18.04 1.07
C LEU A 73 8.96 -17.81 -0.23
N PRO A 74 8.07 -16.80 -0.27
CA PRO A 74 7.20 -16.56 -1.40
C PRO A 74 7.98 -16.19 -2.65
N SER A 75 7.44 -16.55 -3.81
CA SER A 75 8.02 -16.18 -5.11
C SER A 75 7.83 -14.68 -5.37
N ASN A 76 8.63 -14.12 -6.30
CA ASN A 76 8.44 -12.73 -6.73
C ASN A 76 7.01 -12.46 -7.21
N SER A 77 6.36 -13.42 -7.91
CA SER A 77 4.95 -13.29 -8.31
C SER A 77 3.97 -13.29 -7.14
N ASP A 78 4.19 -14.12 -6.11
CA ASP A 78 3.32 -14.13 -4.93
C ASP A 78 3.39 -12.79 -4.19
N VAL A 79 4.60 -12.22 -4.10
CA VAL A 79 4.83 -10.91 -3.49
C VAL A 79 4.14 -9.80 -4.28
N VAL A 80 4.21 -9.82 -5.63
CA VAL A 80 3.44 -8.88 -6.45
C VAL A 80 1.94 -9.02 -6.18
N PHE A 81 1.43 -10.24 -6.09
CA PHE A 81 0.01 -10.49 -5.85
C PHE A 81 -0.45 -9.90 -4.51
N ILE A 82 0.33 -10.11 -3.44
CA ILE A 82 0.07 -9.50 -2.13
C ILE A 82 0.10 -7.98 -2.23
N MET A 83 1.16 -7.40 -2.79
CA MET A 83 1.30 -5.95 -2.86
C MET A 83 0.18 -5.30 -3.70
N VAL A 84 -0.28 -5.90 -4.79
CA VAL A 84 -1.40 -5.33 -5.59
C VAL A 84 -2.69 -5.16 -4.77
N GLN A 85 -2.92 -5.99 -3.74
CA GLN A 85 -4.04 -5.80 -2.82
C GLN A 85 -3.90 -4.52 -1.99
N PHE A 86 -2.69 -4.26 -1.48
CA PHE A 86 -2.36 -3.00 -0.80
C PHE A 86 -2.46 -1.79 -1.73
N GLU A 87 -1.97 -1.89 -2.97
CA GLU A 87 -2.10 -0.83 -3.99
C GLU A 87 -3.57 -0.45 -4.20
N THR A 88 -4.45 -1.46 -4.26
CA THR A 88 -5.89 -1.28 -4.45
C THR A 88 -6.53 -0.62 -3.23
N ALA A 89 -6.14 -1.03 -2.02
CA ALA A 89 -6.66 -0.48 -0.78
C ALA A 89 -6.22 1.00 -0.58
N LEU A 90 -4.95 1.32 -0.84
CA LEU A 90 -4.44 2.70 -0.81
C LEU A 90 -5.17 3.61 -1.80
N LYS A 91 -5.41 3.15 -3.02
CA LYS A 91 -6.21 3.88 -4.01
C LYS A 91 -7.63 4.11 -3.50
N LYS A 92 -8.29 3.08 -2.98
CA LYS A 92 -9.66 3.19 -2.45
C LYS A 92 -9.73 4.19 -1.28
N PHE A 93 -8.76 4.15 -0.36
CA PHE A 93 -8.64 5.12 0.74
C PHE A 93 -8.52 6.54 0.21
N TYR A 94 -7.58 6.79 -0.71
CA TYR A 94 -7.40 8.10 -1.32
C TYR A 94 -8.66 8.58 -2.04
N TYR A 95 -9.30 7.71 -2.83
CA TYR A 95 -10.49 8.08 -3.59
C TYR A 95 -11.68 8.43 -2.71
N LYS A 96 -11.85 7.70 -1.61
CA LYS A 96 -12.92 7.88 -0.62
C LYS A 96 -12.78 9.20 0.15
N HIS A 97 -11.55 9.57 0.49
CA HIS A 97 -11.26 10.70 1.39
C HIS A 97 -10.71 11.93 0.68
N THR A 98 -10.77 11.97 -0.65
CA THR A 98 -10.44 13.17 -1.41
C THR A 98 -11.57 13.54 -2.36
N THR A 99 -11.80 14.84 -2.51
CA THR A 99 -12.78 15.41 -3.43
C THR A 99 -12.08 16.08 -4.61
N GLY A 100 -12.72 16.11 -5.77
CA GLY A 100 -12.18 16.75 -6.98
C GLY A 100 -12.95 16.36 -8.24
N GLU A 101 -12.94 17.24 -9.24
CA GLU A 101 -13.56 16.96 -10.54
C GLU A 101 -12.79 15.85 -11.27
N ASN A 102 -13.52 14.92 -11.91
CA ASN A 102 -13.01 13.71 -12.60
C ASN A 102 -11.92 13.97 -13.68
N TRP A 103 -11.59 15.23 -13.98
CA TRP A 103 -10.66 15.67 -15.02
C TRP A 103 -9.46 16.47 -14.50
N THR A 104 -9.39 16.75 -13.19
CA THR A 104 -8.26 17.49 -12.59
C THR A 104 -7.39 16.58 -11.72
N ILE A 105 -6.08 16.76 -11.81
CA ILE A 105 -5.06 16.03 -11.02
C ILE A 105 -5.03 16.49 -9.55
N ASN A 106 -5.75 17.57 -9.22
CA ASN A 106 -5.76 18.20 -7.91
C ASN A 106 -6.98 17.72 -7.14
N ARG A 107 -6.81 16.66 -6.34
CA ARG A 107 -7.81 16.27 -5.35
C ARG A 107 -7.38 16.79 -3.98
N GLU A 108 -8.34 17.26 -3.20
CA GLU A 108 -8.11 17.78 -1.85
C GLU A 108 -8.63 16.79 -0.83
N TRP A 109 -7.88 16.60 0.26
CA TRP A 109 -8.31 15.75 1.37
C TRP A 109 -9.54 16.34 2.05
N ASP A 110 -10.56 15.51 2.27
CA ASP A 110 -11.70 15.83 3.12
C ASP A 110 -11.31 15.53 4.56
N ILE A 111 -10.70 16.50 5.23
CA ILE A 111 -10.10 16.35 6.56
C ILE A 111 -11.20 16.38 7.64
N GLU A 112 -11.01 15.62 8.72
CA GLU A 112 -11.81 15.79 9.94
C GLU A 112 -11.51 17.17 10.53
N ASP A 113 -12.54 18.00 10.73
CA ASP A 113 -12.37 19.32 11.35
C ASP A 113 -11.89 19.12 12.80
N ASP A 114 -10.78 19.75 13.18
CA ASP A 114 -10.32 19.77 14.57
C ASP A 114 -11.32 20.62 15.39
N GLU A 115 -12.27 19.99 16.09
CA GLU A 115 -13.10 20.61 17.15
C GLU A 115 -12.31 20.83 18.45
#